data_AF-A0A7C3WPL6-F1
#
_entry.id   AF-A0A7C3WPL6-F1
#
_cell.length_a   1.000
_cell.length_b   1.000
_cell.length_c   1.000
_cell.angle_alpha   90.00
_cell.angle_beta   90.00
_cell.angle_gamma   90.00
#
_symmetry.space_group_name_H-M   'P 1'
#
loop_
_entity.id
_entity.type
_entity.pdbx_description
1 polymer ?
#
loop_
_entity_poly.entity_id
_entity_poly.type
_entity_poly.pdbx_seq_one_letter_code
_entity_poly.pdbx_strand_id
1 'polypeptide(L)'
;SVSFLVQVDGRRVIFSGDLIYDHGQLWELYSLQKGFRRGKRQISDYHGFMGAQWELKESLDRLRKAQPELLIPSHGRIIEKPTEAIEALIARMDACYDKYVAISALRHYFPELFEEFEGRPGHMPLRPALPVPECLRHIGTTWILVSQEKKAALVMDCGHPGLVKTLQQMQAKGELGPIEALWITHYHNDHVGGVAEFQKTFDCPCITDEHLAAVLTQPMAWRLPCISPDVIRVHRPTKHGDSWTWHEFKLTAFFYPGQTLYHSALLVEQGKLKMLFVGDSHTPAGIDDYCAQNRNWLGRDVGFDRCLALLEQLQPTHLFNCHVDVAFCFRPEDIRFMRANLAEREKLFGQLMPWDHPNYGMDESWVRAFPYEQKAKPAQGVALEVVVTNHSAQAHRAAVRAVLPKGWGGGGTDWTEGEIPAKTEQGLQVRIAIPSSAKPGRYVLPIDVRFGPWDLPQFAETVLQLE
;
A
#
# COMPACT_ATOMS: atom_id res chain seq x y z
N SER A 1 -17.09 -7.32 14.36
CA SER A 1 -17.78 -8.62 14.49
C SER A 1 -18.74 -8.60 15.66
N VAL A 2 -19.81 -9.39 15.62
CA VAL A 2 -20.72 -9.65 16.76
C VAL A 2 -20.67 -11.15 17.03
N SER A 3 -20.65 -11.55 18.29
CA SER A 3 -20.70 -12.97 18.67
C SER A 3 -21.94 -13.31 19.47
N PHE A 4 -22.53 -14.46 19.18
CA PHE A 4 -23.72 -14.96 19.87
C PHE A 4 -23.38 -16.22 20.66
N LEU A 5 -23.49 -16.13 21.98
CA LEU A 5 -23.42 -17.29 22.87
C LEU A 5 -24.81 -17.93 22.97
N VAL A 6 -24.91 -19.21 22.63
CA VAL A 6 -26.15 -19.98 22.67
C VAL A 6 -25.96 -21.31 23.39
N GLN A 7 -27.03 -21.81 23.98
CA GLN A 7 -27.12 -23.17 24.49
C GLN A 7 -27.91 -24.01 23.46
N VAL A 8 -27.26 -24.99 22.83
CA VAL A 8 -27.87 -25.87 21.82
C VAL A 8 -27.48 -27.30 22.14
N ASP A 9 -28.46 -28.21 22.18
CA ASP A 9 -28.25 -29.63 22.48
C ASP A 9 -27.44 -29.90 23.76
N GLY A 10 -27.65 -29.08 24.79
CA GLY A 10 -26.92 -29.16 26.05
C GLY A 10 -25.49 -28.63 25.99
N ARG A 11 -25.01 -28.19 24.82
CA ARG A 11 -23.66 -27.65 24.62
C ARG A 11 -23.63 -26.13 24.60
N ARG A 12 -22.52 -25.57 25.07
CA ARG A 12 -22.24 -24.14 24.98
C ARG A 12 -21.56 -23.80 23.66
N VAL A 13 -22.24 -23.10 22.77
CA VAL A 13 -21.74 -22.79 21.43
C VAL A 13 -21.66 -21.28 21.25
N ILE A 14 -20.59 -20.78 20.64
CA ILE A 14 -20.51 -19.38 20.22
C ILE A 14 -20.40 -19.29 18.71
N PHE A 15 -21.33 -18.57 18.08
CA PHE A 15 -21.14 -18.07 16.73
C PHE A 15 -20.24 -16.85 16.80
N SER A 16 -18.98 -16.97 16.37
CA SER A 16 -17.92 -15.98 16.63
C SER A 16 -17.80 -14.89 15.55
N GLY A 17 -18.50 -15.05 14.43
CA GLY A 17 -18.22 -14.26 13.23
C GLY A 17 -16.77 -14.41 12.79
N ASP A 18 -16.19 -13.37 12.20
CA ASP A 18 -14.78 -13.37 11.73
C ASP A 18 -13.77 -12.94 12.80
N LEU A 19 -14.07 -13.10 14.10
CA LEU A 19 -13.05 -12.92 15.15
C LEU A 19 -11.93 -13.96 15.05
N ILE A 20 -12.24 -15.13 14.50
CA ILE A 20 -11.32 -16.24 14.24
C ILE A 20 -11.88 -17.01 13.04
N TYR A 21 -11.01 -17.47 12.14
CA TYR A 21 -11.40 -18.25 10.96
C TYR A 21 -11.37 -19.76 11.23
N ASP A 22 -10.24 -20.24 11.76
CA ASP A 22 -10.02 -21.65 12.14
C ASP A 22 -8.91 -21.65 13.21
N HIS A 23 -8.35 -22.82 13.54
CA HIS A 23 -7.31 -22.98 14.54
C HIS A 23 -6.09 -22.06 14.31
N GLY A 24 -6.07 -20.95 15.06
CA GLY A 24 -5.02 -19.95 15.02
C GLY A 24 -4.99 -19.06 13.77
N GLN A 25 -6.11 -18.92 13.06
CA GLN A 25 -6.17 -18.20 11.77
C GLN A 25 -7.19 -17.05 11.78
N LEU A 26 -6.93 -16.05 10.95
CA LEU A 26 -7.82 -14.95 10.57
C LEU A 26 -8.27 -15.14 9.12
N TRP A 27 -9.39 -14.53 8.73
CA TRP A 27 -9.84 -14.52 7.34
C TRP A 27 -8.91 -13.67 6.46
N GLU A 28 -8.57 -12.49 6.94
CA GLU A 28 -7.63 -11.54 6.35
C GLU A 28 -7.05 -10.61 7.43
N LEU A 29 -5.92 -9.96 7.12
CA LEU A 29 -5.18 -9.08 8.03
C LEU A 29 -5.55 -7.61 7.87
N TYR A 30 -5.91 -7.19 6.65
CA TYR A 30 -6.10 -5.78 6.32
C TYR A 30 -7.27 -5.14 7.09
N SER A 31 -8.23 -5.90 7.61
CA SER A 31 -9.26 -5.44 8.56
C SER A 31 -8.71 -5.07 9.93
N LEU A 32 -7.50 -5.50 10.28
CA LEU A 32 -6.81 -5.05 11.49
C LEU A 32 -6.07 -3.71 11.29
N GLN A 33 -6.10 -3.13 10.08
CA GLN A 33 -5.57 -1.80 9.81
C GLN A 33 -6.40 -0.74 10.54
N LYS A 34 -5.96 -0.35 11.75
CA LYS A 34 -6.67 0.59 12.60
C LYS A 34 -5.74 1.45 13.41
N GLY A 35 -6.01 2.75 13.46
CA GLY A 35 -5.25 3.69 14.28
C GLY A 35 -5.44 3.36 15.75
N PHE A 36 -4.36 3.48 16.52
CA PHE A 36 -4.37 3.23 17.94
C PHE A 36 -3.66 4.35 18.71
N ARG A 37 -3.83 4.34 20.03
CA ARG A 37 -3.24 5.32 20.95
C ARG A 37 -2.46 4.59 22.04
N ARG A 38 -1.23 5.04 22.31
CA ARG A 38 -0.45 4.67 23.50
C ARG A 38 0.03 5.93 24.19
N GLY A 39 -0.24 6.04 25.49
CA GLY A 39 -0.01 7.26 26.24
C GLY A 39 -0.72 8.46 25.59
N LYS A 40 0.06 9.51 25.26
CA LYS A 40 -0.44 10.74 24.61
C LYS A 40 -0.37 10.70 23.09
N ARG A 41 0.30 9.71 22.50
CA ARG A 41 0.51 9.62 21.05
C ARG A 41 -0.56 8.76 20.42
N GLN A 42 -1.11 9.23 19.30
CA GLN A 42 -2.12 8.54 18.52
C GLN A 42 -1.70 8.58 17.06
N ILE A 43 -1.97 7.48 16.35
CA ILE A 43 -1.85 7.40 14.90
C ILE A 43 -3.22 7.17 14.26
N SER A 44 -3.35 7.52 12.99
CA SER A 44 -4.55 7.28 12.18
C SER A 44 -4.59 5.85 11.65
N ASP A 45 -5.73 5.47 11.06
CA ASP A 45 -5.92 4.16 10.41
C ASP A 45 -4.85 3.88 9.35
N TYR A 46 -4.43 4.90 8.60
CA TYR A 46 -3.37 4.77 7.59
C TYR A 46 -2.06 4.18 8.13
N HIS A 47 -1.66 4.50 9.37
CA HIS A 47 -0.41 4.01 9.96
C HIS A 47 -0.60 2.76 10.83
N GLY A 48 -1.83 2.32 11.01
CA GLY A 48 -2.24 1.34 12.01
C GLY A 48 -2.13 -0.12 11.57
N PHE A 49 -1.01 -0.56 11.00
CA PHE A 49 -0.82 -1.98 10.63
C PHE A 49 -0.98 -2.90 11.84
N MET A 50 -1.94 -3.83 11.77
CA MET A 50 -2.38 -4.67 12.90
C MET A 50 -2.77 -3.86 14.16
N GLY A 51 -3.15 -2.60 14.03
CA GLY A 51 -3.41 -1.73 15.17
C GLY A 51 -4.68 -2.08 15.96
N ALA A 52 -5.62 -2.81 15.36
CA ALA A 52 -6.79 -3.38 16.05
C ALA A 52 -6.49 -4.71 16.79
N GLN A 53 -5.24 -5.17 16.82
CA GLN A 53 -4.90 -6.47 17.42
C GLN A 53 -5.21 -6.53 18.92
N TRP A 54 -5.14 -5.42 19.65
CA TRP A 54 -5.36 -5.43 21.10
C TRP A 54 -6.84 -5.59 21.42
N GLU A 55 -7.71 -4.89 20.70
CA GLU A 55 -9.16 -5.04 20.76
C GLU A 55 -9.60 -6.44 20.33
N LEU A 56 -8.93 -7.00 19.31
CA LEU A 56 -9.15 -8.38 18.90
C LEU A 56 -8.74 -9.37 20.01
N LYS A 57 -7.54 -9.24 20.59
CA LYS A 57 -7.08 -10.09 21.71
C LYS A 57 -8.02 -10.01 22.92
N GLU A 58 -8.51 -8.83 23.24
CA GLU A 58 -9.51 -8.66 24.30
C GLU A 58 -10.81 -9.40 23.97
N SER A 59 -11.29 -9.28 22.73
CA SER A 59 -12.50 -9.98 22.27
C SER A 59 -12.33 -11.50 22.31
N LEU A 60 -11.18 -12.02 21.89
CA LEU A 60 -10.84 -13.44 21.96
C LEU A 60 -10.79 -13.94 23.41
N ASP A 61 -10.23 -13.16 24.33
CA ASP A 61 -10.21 -13.52 25.75
C ASP A 61 -11.63 -13.56 26.35
N ARG A 62 -12.54 -12.69 25.92
CA ARG A 62 -13.97 -12.77 26.31
C ARG A 62 -14.60 -14.08 25.80
N LEU A 63 -14.33 -14.50 24.57
CA LEU A 63 -14.78 -15.80 24.05
C LEU A 63 -14.24 -16.96 24.89
N ARG A 64 -12.93 -16.94 25.20
CA ARG A 64 -12.27 -17.97 26.02
C ARG A 64 -12.87 -18.05 27.43
N LYS A 65 -13.11 -16.90 28.08
CA LYS A 65 -13.73 -16.81 29.42
C LYS A 65 -15.17 -17.32 29.45
N ALA A 66 -15.88 -17.25 28.33
CA ALA A 66 -17.21 -17.86 28.20
C ALA A 66 -17.14 -19.40 28.18
N GLN A 67 -15.96 -20.01 28.11
CA GLN A 67 -15.73 -21.47 28.11
C GLN A 67 -16.65 -22.22 27.11
N PRO A 68 -16.70 -21.79 25.83
CA PRO A 68 -17.48 -22.50 24.84
C PRO A 68 -16.89 -23.89 24.59
N GLU A 69 -17.76 -24.83 24.26
CA GLU A 69 -17.37 -26.14 23.74
C GLU A 69 -17.13 -26.10 22.23
N LEU A 70 -17.79 -25.17 21.52
CA LEU A 70 -17.63 -24.96 20.08
C LEU A 70 -17.56 -23.47 19.75
N LEU A 71 -16.68 -23.11 18.81
CA LEU A 71 -16.81 -21.85 18.06
C LEU A 71 -17.27 -22.15 16.63
N ILE A 72 -18.20 -21.36 16.15
CA ILE A 72 -18.70 -21.42 14.77
C ILE A 72 -18.40 -20.06 14.12
N PRO A 73 -17.33 -19.96 13.31
CA PRO A 73 -16.97 -18.72 12.64
C PRO A 73 -17.89 -18.44 11.44
N SER A 74 -17.87 -17.20 10.95
CA SER A 74 -18.59 -16.82 9.72
C SER A 74 -17.97 -17.46 8.49
N HIS A 75 -16.63 -17.48 8.46
CA HIS A 75 -15.83 -18.18 7.47
C HIS A 75 -14.96 -19.23 8.18
N GLY A 76 -14.85 -20.43 7.59
CA GLY A 76 -14.01 -21.50 8.11
C GLY A 76 -14.79 -22.68 8.70
N ARG A 77 -14.14 -23.45 9.57
CA ARG A 77 -14.67 -24.71 10.12
C ARG A 77 -15.18 -24.53 11.54
N ILE A 78 -16.04 -25.46 11.99
CA ILE A 78 -16.41 -25.55 13.40
C ILE A 78 -15.17 -25.91 14.21
N ILE A 79 -14.87 -25.11 15.23
CA ILE A 79 -13.71 -25.27 16.10
C ILE A 79 -14.14 -26.00 17.37
N GLU A 80 -13.71 -27.26 17.50
CA GLU A 80 -14.03 -28.13 18.65
C GLU A 80 -13.12 -27.91 19.87
N LYS A 81 -12.02 -27.19 19.68
CA LYS A 81 -11.06 -26.85 20.73
C LYS A 81 -10.87 -25.32 20.83
N PRO A 82 -11.89 -24.57 21.30
CA PRO A 82 -11.86 -23.10 21.27
C PRO A 82 -10.64 -22.47 21.93
N THR A 83 -10.27 -22.94 23.12
CA THR A 83 -9.16 -22.38 23.89
C THR A 83 -7.83 -22.55 23.16
N GLU A 84 -7.53 -23.77 22.68
CA GLU A 84 -6.30 -24.05 21.91
C GLU A 84 -6.22 -23.18 20.65
N ALA A 85 -7.32 -23.04 19.91
CA ALA A 85 -7.39 -22.22 18.70
C ALA A 85 -7.18 -20.73 18.97
N ILE A 86 -7.79 -20.20 20.03
CA ILE A 86 -7.64 -18.80 20.45
C ILE A 86 -6.20 -18.52 20.89
N GLU A 87 -5.61 -19.38 21.71
CA GLU A 87 -4.24 -19.21 22.20
C GLU A 87 -3.23 -19.27 21.04
N ALA A 88 -3.44 -20.18 20.07
CA ALA A 88 -2.64 -20.25 18.86
C ALA A 88 -2.76 -18.96 18.02
N LEU A 89 -3.95 -18.38 17.90
CA LEU A 89 -4.16 -17.13 17.16
C LEU A 89 -3.41 -15.97 17.82
N ILE A 90 -3.53 -15.83 19.14
CA ILE A 90 -2.83 -14.78 19.91
C ILE A 90 -1.32 -14.91 19.73
N ALA A 91 -0.77 -16.12 19.90
CA ALA A 91 0.66 -16.36 19.77
C ALA A 91 1.20 -16.07 18.35
N ARG A 92 0.44 -16.44 17.31
CA ARG A 92 0.80 -16.13 15.92
C ARG A 92 0.76 -14.64 15.63
N MET A 93 -0.26 -13.92 16.12
CA MET A 93 -0.33 -12.46 15.97
C MET A 93 0.84 -11.76 16.67
N ASP A 94 1.21 -12.19 17.89
CA ASP A 94 2.36 -11.65 18.61
C ASP A 94 3.67 -11.84 17.83
N ALA A 95 3.89 -13.03 17.27
CA ALA A 95 5.07 -13.31 16.45
C ALA A 95 5.09 -12.47 15.17
N CYS A 96 3.95 -12.32 14.50
CA CYS A 96 3.81 -11.48 13.31
C CYS A 96 4.13 -10.02 13.62
N TYR A 97 3.55 -9.48 14.71
CA TYR A 97 3.73 -8.09 15.09
C TYR A 97 5.17 -7.80 15.54
N ASP A 98 5.82 -8.71 16.26
CA ASP A 98 7.24 -8.57 16.61
C ASP A 98 8.13 -8.46 15.36
N LYS A 99 7.90 -9.32 14.36
CA LYS A 99 8.64 -9.23 13.08
C LYS A 99 8.32 -7.96 12.31
N TYR A 100 7.07 -7.51 12.32
CA TYR A 100 6.65 -6.23 11.76
C TYR A 100 7.44 -5.07 12.38
N VAL A 101 7.45 -4.97 13.71
CA VAL A 101 8.14 -3.88 14.42
C VAL A 101 9.65 -3.90 14.20
N ALA A 102 10.27 -5.09 14.09
CA ALA A 102 11.72 -5.26 14.01
C ALA A 102 12.43 -4.48 12.89
N ILE A 103 11.72 -4.13 11.81
CA ILE A 103 12.24 -3.30 10.71
C ILE A 103 11.24 -2.20 10.29
N SER A 104 10.30 -1.83 11.16
CA SER A 104 9.28 -0.83 10.83
C SER A 104 9.84 0.59 10.89
N ALA A 105 9.51 1.38 9.87
CA ALA A 105 9.75 2.82 9.82
C ALA A 105 8.99 3.59 10.91
N LEU A 106 7.89 3.05 11.45
CA LEU A 106 7.14 3.71 12.52
C LEU A 106 7.95 3.90 13.80
N ARG A 107 8.99 3.09 14.04
CA ARG A 107 9.93 3.29 15.16
C ARG A 107 10.72 4.59 15.02
N HIS A 108 10.88 5.11 13.81
CA HIS A 108 11.49 6.42 13.56
C HIS A 108 10.47 7.55 13.69
N TYR A 109 9.29 7.41 13.07
CA TYR A 109 8.29 8.48 13.06
C TYR A 109 7.54 8.67 14.39
N PHE A 110 7.36 7.58 15.16
CA PHE A 110 6.55 7.54 16.36
C PHE A 110 7.23 6.71 17.47
N PRO A 111 8.47 7.04 17.89
CA PRO A 111 9.25 6.20 18.80
C PRO A 111 8.52 5.90 20.12
N GLU A 112 7.70 6.84 20.62
CA GLU A 112 6.96 6.67 21.88
C GLU A 112 5.91 5.54 21.81
N LEU A 113 5.46 5.16 20.61
CA LEU A 113 4.53 4.04 20.43
C LEU A 113 5.23 2.68 20.52
N PHE A 114 6.57 2.64 20.44
CA PHE A 114 7.36 1.41 20.32
C PHE A 114 8.43 1.26 21.41
N GLU A 115 8.34 2.02 22.51
CA GLU A 115 9.28 1.96 23.64
C GLU A 115 9.50 0.53 24.17
N GLU A 116 8.44 -0.31 24.21
CA GLU A 116 8.53 -1.70 24.67
C GLU A 116 9.41 -2.61 23.78
N PHE A 117 9.76 -2.16 22.57
CA PHE A 117 10.61 -2.88 21.62
C PHE A 117 12.04 -2.31 21.56
N GLU A 118 12.34 -1.23 22.30
CA GLU A 118 13.66 -0.61 22.29
C GLU A 118 14.73 -1.59 22.81
N GLY A 119 15.82 -1.74 22.06
CA GLY A 119 16.92 -2.66 22.40
C GLY A 119 16.57 -4.15 22.34
N ARG A 120 15.38 -4.52 21.86
CA ARG A 120 14.95 -5.92 21.78
C ARG A 120 15.86 -6.73 20.84
N PRO A 121 16.34 -7.92 21.26
CA PRO A 121 17.12 -8.80 20.39
C PRO A 121 16.36 -9.16 19.11
N GLY A 122 17.05 -9.13 17.98
CA GLY A 122 16.43 -9.43 16.67
C GLY A 122 15.60 -8.29 16.10
N HIS A 123 15.82 -7.04 16.56
CA HIS A 123 15.30 -5.81 15.95
C HIS A 123 16.47 -5.02 15.35
N MET A 124 16.26 -4.40 14.18
CA MET A 124 17.31 -3.61 13.53
C MET A 124 17.56 -2.31 14.30
N PRO A 125 18.82 -1.91 14.55
CA PRO A 125 19.11 -0.60 15.16
C PRO A 125 18.80 0.54 14.18
N LEU A 126 18.52 1.74 14.72
CA LEU A 126 18.36 2.94 13.89
C LEU A 126 19.70 3.31 13.24
N ARG A 127 19.67 3.62 11.96
CA ARG A 127 20.84 4.11 11.23
C ARG A 127 21.19 5.54 11.66
N PRO A 128 22.49 5.89 11.75
CA PRO A 128 22.87 7.26 12.03
C PRO A 128 22.54 8.17 10.84
N ALA A 129 22.27 9.44 11.15
CA ALA A 129 22.17 10.48 10.15
C ALA A 129 23.51 10.69 9.43
N LEU A 130 23.43 11.03 8.14
CA LEU A 130 24.53 11.46 7.30
C LEU A 130 24.32 12.92 6.89
N PRO A 131 25.40 13.68 6.68
CA PRO A 131 25.30 15.04 6.17
C PRO A 131 24.63 15.05 4.79
N VAL A 132 23.77 16.05 4.58
CA VAL A 132 23.12 16.28 3.29
C VAL A 132 24.11 16.97 2.33
N PRO A 133 24.31 16.47 1.10
CA PRO A 133 25.16 17.11 0.10
C PRO A 133 24.70 18.54 -0.25
N GLU A 134 25.66 19.44 -0.51
CA GLU A 134 25.40 20.87 -0.76
C GLU A 134 24.51 21.17 -1.98
N CYS A 135 24.42 20.22 -2.93
CA CYS A 135 23.54 20.32 -4.09
C CYS A 135 22.06 20.10 -3.77
N LEU A 136 21.69 19.83 -2.52
CA LEU A 136 20.31 19.59 -2.12
C LEU A 136 19.73 20.70 -1.24
N ARG A 137 18.42 20.91 -1.38
CA ARG A 137 17.59 21.66 -0.43
C ARG A 137 16.40 20.78 -0.02
N HIS A 138 15.91 20.95 1.20
CA HIS A 138 14.75 20.26 1.72
C HIS A 138 13.72 21.25 2.24
N ILE A 139 12.46 21.10 1.82
CA ILE A 139 11.35 21.97 2.21
C ILE A 139 10.10 21.10 2.39
N GLY A 140 9.69 20.88 3.64
CA GLY A 140 8.52 20.03 3.93
C GLY A 140 8.77 18.60 3.48
N THR A 141 7.99 18.12 2.50
CA THR A 141 8.14 16.79 1.88
C THR A 141 8.99 16.80 0.61
N THR A 142 9.55 17.94 0.22
CA THR A 142 10.22 18.12 -1.08
C THR A 142 11.73 18.17 -0.93
N TRP A 143 12.41 17.35 -1.74
CA TRP A 143 13.83 17.51 -2.04
C TRP A 143 14.01 18.28 -3.34
N ILE A 144 15.02 19.14 -3.40
CA ILE A 144 15.37 19.93 -4.58
C ILE A 144 16.84 19.69 -4.91
N LEU A 145 17.11 19.13 -6.08
CA LEU A 145 18.46 19.01 -6.62
C LEU A 145 18.81 20.29 -7.40
N VAL A 146 19.95 20.90 -7.08
CA VAL A 146 20.39 22.19 -7.61
C VAL A 146 21.72 22.03 -8.34
N SER A 147 21.78 22.45 -9.61
CA SER A 147 23.02 22.42 -10.39
C SER A 147 24.00 23.52 -9.99
N GLN A 148 25.29 23.27 -10.11
CA GLN A 148 26.35 24.19 -9.69
C GLN A 148 26.38 25.48 -10.51
N GLU A 149 26.36 25.37 -11.84
CA GLU A 149 26.60 26.54 -12.71
C GLU A 149 25.39 27.47 -12.78
N LYS A 150 24.19 26.91 -13.04
CA LYS A 150 22.98 27.69 -13.31
C LYS A 150 22.05 27.81 -12.11
N LYS A 151 22.34 27.12 -11.00
CA LYS A 151 21.39 26.87 -9.91
C LYS A 151 20.06 26.31 -10.42
N ALA A 152 20.06 25.63 -11.56
CA ALA A 152 18.84 25.05 -12.12
C ALA A 152 18.34 23.99 -11.15
N ALA A 153 17.01 23.88 -11.02
CA ALA A 153 16.37 23.05 -10.02
C ALA A 153 15.62 21.89 -10.68
N LEU A 154 15.85 20.67 -10.16
CA LEU A 154 14.95 19.54 -10.29
C LEU A 154 14.26 19.35 -8.95
N VAL A 155 12.95 19.55 -8.93
CA VAL A 155 12.12 19.46 -7.73
C VAL A 155 11.54 18.06 -7.62
N MET A 156 11.55 17.46 -6.44
CA MET A 156 10.98 16.14 -6.16
C MET A 156 9.76 16.29 -5.26
N ASP A 157 8.60 15.94 -5.79
CA ASP A 157 7.28 16.10 -5.18
C ASP A 157 6.86 17.56 -4.94
N CYS A 158 5.56 17.77 -4.81
CA CYS A 158 4.95 19.04 -4.43
C CYS A 158 3.69 18.74 -3.61
N GLY A 159 3.85 18.57 -2.30
CA GLY A 159 2.76 18.21 -1.40
C GLY A 159 1.70 19.27 -1.15
N HIS A 160 2.08 20.54 -1.27
CA HIS A 160 1.19 21.66 -0.94
C HIS A 160 1.43 22.85 -1.87
N PRO A 161 0.38 23.56 -2.34
CA PRO A 161 0.52 24.71 -3.25
C PRO A 161 1.46 25.83 -2.73
N GLY A 162 1.60 25.95 -1.41
CA GLY A 162 2.54 26.90 -0.77
C GLY A 162 4.02 26.68 -1.14
N LEU A 163 4.40 25.48 -1.58
CA LEU A 163 5.74 25.21 -2.09
C LEU A 163 6.04 26.05 -3.33
N VAL A 164 5.08 26.22 -4.23
CA VAL A 164 5.22 27.02 -5.47
C VAL A 164 5.66 28.44 -5.15
N LYS A 165 4.99 29.08 -4.19
CA LYS A 165 5.35 30.41 -3.71
C LYS A 165 6.75 30.45 -3.10
N THR A 166 7.12 29.41 -2.36
CA THR A 166 8.46 29.30 -1.74
C THR A 166 9.55 29.21 -2.81
N LEU A 167 9.32 28.40 -3.85
CA LEU A 167 10.24 28.26 -4.99
C LEU A 167 10.41 29.59 -5.75
N GLN A 168 9.32 30.32 -6.02
CA GLN A 168 9.38 31.64 -6.64
C GLN A 168 10.17 32.65 -5.78
N GLN A 169 10.02 32.59 -4.46
CA GLN A 169 10.79 33.44 -3.53
C GLN A 169 12.29 33.10 -3.55
N MET A 170 12.65 31.82 -3.61
CA MET A 170 14.04 31.39 -3.75
C MET A 170 14.64 31.83 -5.08
N GLN A 171 13.88 31.77 -6.18
CA GLN A 171 14.29 32.32 -7.47
C GLN A 171 14.52 33.84 -7.39
N ALA A 172 13.58 34.58 -6.78
CA ALA A 172 13.69 36.04 -6.62
C ALA A 172 14.91 36.47 -5.77
N LYS A 173 15.34 35.62 -4.83
CA LYS A 173 16.56 35.82 -4.02
C LYS A 173 17.86 35.36 -4.70
N GLY A 174 17.77 34.76 -5.89
CA GLY A 174 18.92 34.18 -6.58
C GLY A 174 19.48 32.92 -5.92
N GLU A 175 18.70 32.28 -5.04
CA GLU A 175 19.03 31.00 -4.41
C GLU A 175 18.82 29.83 -5.39
N LEU A 176 17.82 29.95 -6.28
CA LEU A 176 17.54 29.03 -7.36
C LEU A 176 17.53 29.76 -8.72
N GLY A 177 17.92 29.05 -9.76
CA GLY A 177 17.76 29.42 -11.16
C GLY A 177 16.45 28.86 -11.73
N PRO A 178 16.39 28.52 -13.02
CA PRO A 178 15.21 27.92 -13.65
C PRO A 178 14.82 26.58 -13.00
N ILE A 179 13.52 26.33 -12.87
CA ILE A 179 13.02 25.01 -12.52
C ILE A 179 12.84 24.22 -13.81
N GLU A 180 13.60 23.14 -13.96
CA GLU A 180 13.74 22.43 -15.23
C GLU A 180 13.07 21.05 -15.24
N ALA A 181 12.72 20.51 -14.07
CA ALA A 181 11.98 19.25 -13.97
C ALA A 181 11.26 19.10 -12.64
N LEU A 182 10.16 18.35 -12.68
CA LEU A 182 9.45 17.82 -11.51
C LEU A 182 9.52 16.30 -11.56
N TRP A 183 10.10 15.68 -10.53
CA TRP A 183 10.06 14.25 -10.30
C TRP A 183 8.97 13.93 -9.28
N ILE A 184 8.10 12.94 -9.52
CA ILE A 184 7.11 12.51 -8.55
C ILE A 184 7.48 11.12 -8.02
N THR A 185 7.62 10.97 -6.71
CA THR A 185 8.00 9.71 -6.06
C THR A 185 6.81 8.75 -5.94
N HIS A 186 5.65 9.22 -5.50
CA HIS A 186 4.41 8.43 -5.36
C HIS A 186 3.15 9.31 -5.31
N TYR A 187 1.97 8.69 -5.27
CA TYR A 187 0.67 9.34 -5.51
C TYR A 187 -0.02 9.91 -4.26
N HIS A 188 0.54 9.74 -3.06
CA HIS A 188 -0.11 10.22 -1.85
C HIS A 188 -0.22 11.74 -1.85
N ASN A 189 -1.34 12.24 -1.34
CA ASN A 189 -1.73 13.64 -1.44
C ASN A 189 -0.71 14.62 -0.84
N ASP A 190 0.02 14.24 0.19
CA ASP A 190 1.09 15.04 0.81
C ASP A 190 2.38 15.12 -0.02
N HIS A 191 2.42 14.45 -1.18
CA HIS A 191 3.48 14.54 -2.18
C HIS A 191 2.99 15.14 -3.50
N VAL A 192 1.68 15.06 -3.79
CA VAL A 192 1.12 15.52 -5.07
C VAL A 192 0.11 16.66 -4.97
N GLY A 193 -0.34 17.03 -3.78
CA GLY A 193 -1.44 17.98 -3.56
C GLY A 193 -1.19 19.42 -4.03
N GLY A 194 0.06 19.77 -4.32
CA GLY A 194 0.45 21.05 -4.92
C GLY A 194 0.85 20.97 -6.39
N VAL A 195 0.84 19.77 -7.02
CA VAL A 195 1.37 19.58 -8.37
C VAL A 195 0.54 20.30 -9.44
N ALA A 196 -0.78 20.35 -9.29
CA ALA A 196 -1.64 21.08 -10.22
C ALA A 196 -1.28 22.58 -10.28
N GLU A 197 -0.97 23.21 -9.14
CA GLU A 197 -0.54 24.60 -9.10
C GLU A 197 0.91 24.77 -9.60
N PHE A 198 1.77 23.79 -9.29
CA PHE A 198 3.13 23.75 -9.79
C PHE A 198 3.16 23.75 -11.32
N GLN A 199 2.35 22.91 -11.98
CA GLN A 199 2.29 22.79 -13.44
C GLN A 199 1.71 24.02 -14.14
N LYS A 200 0.88 24.83 -13.45
CA LYS A 200 0.44 26.13 -13.97
C LYS A 200 1.54 27.19 -13.92
N THR A 201 2.46 27.05 -12.96
CA THR A 201 3.45 28.09 -12.66
C THR A 201 4.78 27.86 -13.36
N PHE A 202 5.24 26.61 -13.41
CA PHE A 202 6.53 26.24 -13.97
C PHE A 202 6.35 25.40 -15.24
N ASP A 203 6.84 25.91 -16.36
CA ASP A 203 6.86 25.17 -17.62
C ASP A 203 8.05 24.21 -17.67
N CYS A 204 7.87 23.03 -17.08
CA CYS A 204 8.89 21.99 -17.03
C CYS A 204 8.27 20.58 -17.13
N PRO A 205 9.03 19.59 -17.62
CA PRO A 205 8.58 18.21 -17.65
C PRO A 205 8.34 17.65 -16.25
N CYS A 206 7.17 17.03 -16.08
CA CYS A 206 6.87 16.12 -14.98
C CYS A 206 7.25 14.69 -15.39
N ILE A 207 8.07 14.04 -14.57
CA ILE A 207 8.75 12.77 -14.85
C ILE A 207 8.49 11.81 -13.69
N THR A 208 8.20 10.56 -13.99
CA THR A 208 8.07 9.49 -12.98
C THR A 208 8.12 8.11 -13.66
N ASP A 209 8.02 7.03 -12.91
CA ASP A 209 7.88 5.66 -13.43
C ASP A 209 6.53 5.42 -14.11
N GLU A 210 6.48 4.57 -15.14
CA GLU A 210 5.28 4.30 -15.93
C GLU A 210 4.08 3.74 -15.12
N HIS A 211 4.33 2.98 -14.05
CA HIS A 211 3.27 2.43 -13.20
C HIS A 211 2.61 3.54 -12.37
N LEU A 212 3.41 4.45 -11.83
CA LEU A 212 2.91 5.62 -11.10
C LEU A 212 2.22 6.62 -12.05
N ALA A 213 2.75 6.80 -13.27
CA ALA A 213 2.11 7.65 -14.26
C ALA A 213 0.67 7.22 -14.58
N ALA A 214 0.38 5.91 -14.59
CA ALA A 214 -0.97 5.38 -14.78
C ALA A 214 -1.94 5.79 -13.65
N VAL A 215 -1.45 5.94 -12.42
CA VAL A 215 -2.23 6.45 -11.28
C VAL A 215 -2.46 7.95 -11.41
N LEU A 216 -1.38 8.72 -11.59
CA LEU A 216 -1.41 10.19 -11.60
C LEU A 216 -2.25 10.78 -12.74
N THR A 217 -2.32 10.09 -13.88
CA THR A 217 -3.07 10.58 -15.05
C THR A 217 -4.55 10.22 -15.02
N GLN A 218 -4.96 9.26 -14.19
CA GLN A 218 -6.35 8.78 -14.09
C GLN A 218 -6.73 8.44 -12.64
N PRO A 219 -6.59 9.36 -11.66
CA PRO A 219 -6.73 9.02 -10.24
C PRO A 219 -8.07 8.38 -9.87
N MET A 220 -9.17 8.84 -10.48
CA MET A 220 -10.52 8.28 -10.26
C MET A 220 -10.71 6.85 -10.78
N ALA A 221 -9.81 6.35 -11.63
CA ALA A 221 -9.80 4.95 -12.06
C ALA A 221 -9.28 4.00 -10.97
N TRP A 222 -8.74 4.54 -9.87
CA TRP A 222 -8.10 3.78 -8.81
C TRP A 222 -8.81 3.98 -7.46
N ARG A 223 -8.84 2.92 -6.66
CA ARG A 223 -9.24 2.95 -5.24
C ARG A 223 -8.00 2.71 -4.39
N LEU A 224 -7.25 3.78 -4.12
CA LEU A 224 -6.00 3.73 -3.38
C LEU A 224 -6.05 4.66 -2.17
N PRO A 225 -5.36 4.33 -1.05
CA PRO A 225 -5.34 5.17 0.14
C PRO A 225 -4.64 6.50 -0.15
N CYS A 226 -5.14 7.59 0.44
CA CYS A 226 -4.52 8.92 0.35
C CYS A 226 -4.36 9.49 -1.08
N ILE A 227 -5.06 8.94 -2.07
CA ILE A 227 -5.00 9.43 -3.46
C ILE A 227 -5.61 10.83 -3.60
N SER A 228 -4.92 11.71 -4.33
CA SER A 228 -5.49 12.99 -4.76
C SER A 228 -6.40 12.80 -5.97
N PRO A 229 -7.57 13.47 -6.05
CA PRO A 229 -8.44 13.40 -7.22
C PRO A 229 -7.92 14.22 -8.42
N ASP A 230 -6.89 15.05 -8.22
CA ASP A 230 -6.36 15.92 -9.25
C ASP A 230 -5.59 15.13 -10.33
N VAL A 231 -5.96 15.35 -11.59
CA VAL A 231 -5.25 14.78 -12.72
C VAL A 231 -3.92 15.51 -12.92
N ILE A 232 -2.83 14.76 -12.92
CA ILE A 232 -1.47 15.29 -13.10
C ILE A 232 -0.96 14.91 -14.48
N ARG A 233 -0.47 15.91 -15.22
CA ARG A 233 0.12 15.69 -16.55
C ARG A 233 1.53 15.13 -16.42
N VAL A 234 1.74 13.86 -16.73
CA VAL A 234 3.08 13.26 -16.80
C VAL A 234 3.62 13.39 -18.23
N HIS A 235 4.77 14.04 -18.39
CA HIS A 235 5.38 14.29 -19.70
C HIS A 235 6.31 13.16 -20.12
N ARG A 236 6.97 12.53 -19.15
CA ARG A 236 7.90 11.42 -19.38
C ARG A 236 7.65 10.29 -18.38
N PRO A 237 6.79 9.30 -18.71
CA PRO A 237 6.75 8.03 -18.02
C PRO A 237 8.03 7.24 -18.36
N THR A 238 8.86 7.01 -17.37
CA THR A 238 10.14 6.29 -17.49
C THR A 238 9.95 4.81 -17.21
N LYS A 239 10.84 4.00 -17.77
CA LYS A 239 10.95 2.57 -17.44
C LYS A 239 12.03 2.34 -16.40
N HIS A 240 11.95 1.21 -15.71
CA HIS A 240 12.98 0.78 -14.78
C HIS A 240 14.38 0.75 -15.43
N GLY A 241 15.32 1.54 -14.90
CA GLY A 241 16.69 1.68 -15.38
C GLY A 241 16.91 2.78 -16.41
N ASP A 242 15.86 3.48 -16.86
CA ASP A 242 16.01 4.61 -17.80
C ASP A 242 16.94 5.66 -17.21
N SER A 243 17.98 6.03 -17.97
CA SER A 243 19.04 6.92 -17.52
C SER A 243 19.22 8.09 -18.47
N TRP A 244 19.54 9.27 -17.92
CA TRP A 244 19.84 10.47 -18.70
C TRP A 244 20.77 11.40 -17.92
N THR A 245 21.43 12.31 -18.64
CA THR A 245 22.24 13.37 -18.03
C THR A 245 21.40 14.62 -17.81
N TRP A 246 21.53 15.23 -16.63
CA TRP A 246 20.96 16.54 -16.29
C TRP A 246 22.05 17.39 -15.61
N HIS A 247 22.53 18.42 -16.33
CA HIS A 247 23.75 19.16 -15.99
C HIS A 247 24.92 18.22 -15.63
N GLU A 248 25.50 18.36 -14.44
CA GLU A 248 26.61 17.54 -13.94
C GLU A 248 26.19 16.19 -13.35
N PHE A 249 24.89 15.90 -13.31
CA PHE A 249 24.34 14.69 -12.72
C PHE A 249 23.93 13.67 -13.79
N LYS A 250 24.18 12.38 -13.49
CA LYS A 250 23.51 11.28 -14.19
C LYS A 250 22.31 10.85 -13.35
N LEU A 251 21.13 10.87 -13.96
CA LEU A 251 19.87 10.48 -13.35
C LEU A 251 19.45 9.10 -13.86
N THR A 252 18.96 8.23 -12.99
CA THR A 252 18.40 6.93 -13.34
C THR A 252 17.11 6.67 -12.58
N ALA A 253 16.02 6.44 -13.32
CA ALA A 253 14.70 6.14 -12.78
C ALA A 253 14.53 4.63 -12.51
N PHE A 254 13.82 4.29 -11.44
CA PHE A 254 13.52 2.90 -11.10
C PHE A 254 12.07 2.73 -10.66
N PHE A 255 11.43 1.67 -11.18
CA PHE A 255 10.29 1.05 -10.51
C PHE A 255 10.73 0.57 -9.12
N TYR A 256 10.14 1.12 -8.08
CA TYR A 256 10.56 0.94 -6.69
C TYR A 256 9.34 0.78 -5.79
N PRO A 257 8.66 -0.39 -5.80
CA PRO A 257 7.39 -0.62 -5.10
C PRO A 257 7.59 -0.74 -3.58
N GLY A 258 8.06 0.33 -2.94
CA GLY A 258 8.35 0.41 -1.53
C GLY A 258 7.09 0.71 -0.74
N GLN A 259 6.91 1.96 -0.27
CA GLN A 259 5.75 2.30 0.58
C GLN A 259 4.41 1.99 -0.10
N THR A 260 4.34 2.10 -1.42
CA THR A 260 3.20 1.63 -2.23
C THR A 260 3.69 0.84 -3.42
N LEU A 261 2.81 0.00 -4.00
CA LEU A 261 3.10 -0.67 -5.27
C LEU A 261 3.37 0.34 -6.41
N TYR A 262 2.77 1.53 -6.34
CA TYR A 262 2.91 2.61 -7.33
C TYR A 262 3.88 3.68 -6.81
N HIS A 263 5.12 3.25 -6.54
CA HIS A 263 6.19 4.07 -6.00
C HIS A 263 7.43 4.02 -6.91
N SER A 264 8.13 5.14 -7.01
CA SER A 264 9.28 5.33 -7.89
C SER A 264 10.47 5.89 -7.13
N ALA A 265 11.67 5.48 -7.56
CA ALA A 265 12.92 6.00 -7.04
C ALA A 265 13.75 6.66 -8.14
N LEU A 266 14.52 7.68 -7.75
CA LEU A 266 15.46 8.37 -8.63
C LEU A 266 16.87 8.29 -8.04
N LEU A 267 17.78 7.66 -8.78
CA LEU A 267 19.20 7.71 -8.48
C LEU A 267 19.83 8.92 -9.14
N VAL A 268 20.57 9.70 -8.37
CA VAL A 268 21.34 10.86 -8.81
C VAL A 268 22.82 10.58 -8.54
N GLU A 269 23.63 10.56 -9.59
CA GLU A 269 25.06 10.27 -9.50
C GLU A 269 25.91 11.48 -9.90
N GLN A 270 26.94 11.78 -9.10
CA GLN A 270 27.98 12.76 -9.39
C GLN A 270 29.34 12.24 -8.88
N GLY A 271 30.18 11.73 -9.79
CA GLY A 271 31.44 11.10 -9.41
C GLY A 271 31.22 9.88 -8.51
N LYS A 272 31.67 9.95 -7.24
CA LYS A 272 31.48 8.89 -6.24
C LYS A 272 30.17 9.03 -5.45
N LEU A 273 29.51 10.18 -5.54
CA LEU A 273 28.26 10.45 -4.85
C LEU A 273 27.13 9.72 -5.57
N LYS A 274 26.40 8.88 -4.83
CA LYS A 274 25.20 8.15 -5.29
C LYS A 274 24.06 8.43 -4.32
N MET A 275 23.16 9.33 -4.70
CA MET A 275 22.02 9.75 -3.91
C MET A 275 20.77 9.08 -4.46
N LEU A 276 20.14 8.20 -3.69
CA LEU A 276 18.91 7.54 -4.09
C LEU A 276 17.73 8.16 -3.32
N PHE A 277 16.83 8.79 -4.06
CA PHE A 277 15.59 9.33 -3.54
C PHE A 277 14.55 8.22 -3.59
N VAL A 278 14.12 7.78 -2.41
CA VAL A 278 13.28 6.58 -2.23
C VAL A 278 11.86 6.91 -1.79
N GLY A 279 11.47 8.19 -1.87
CA GLY A 279 10.24 8.71 -1.28
C GLY A 279 10.09 8.23 0.17
N ASP A 280 8.90 7.80 0.54
CA ASP A 280 8.63 7.36 1.92
C ASP A 280 9.09 5.94 2.23
N SER A 281 9.61 5.20 1.26
CA SER A 281 9.83 3.75 1.37
C SER A 281 10.73 3.33 2.53
N HIS A 282 11.69 4.16 2.94
CA HIS A 282 12.64 3.82 3.99
C HIS A 282 12.85 4.97 4.97
N THR A 283 13.08 4.64 6.22
CA THR A 283 13.62 5.57 7.23
C THR A 283 14.89 4.97 7.84
N PRO A 284 15.61 5.68 8.72
CA PRO A 284 16.71 5.08 9.47
C PRO A 284 16.33 3.82 10.25
N ALA A 285 15.05 3.57 10.53
CA ALA A 285 14.58 2.39 11.25
C ALA A 285 14.21 1.20 10.34
N GLY A 286 14.18 1.35 9.01
CA GLY A 286 13.83 0.28 8.08
C GLY A 286 12.77 0.69 7.06
N ILE A 287 11.79 -0.17 6.85
CA ILE A 287 10.81 -0.09 5.75
C ILE A 287 9.48 0.53 6.18
N ASP A 288 8.83 1.22 5.26
CA ASP A 288 7.52 1.83 5.42
C ASP A 288 6.43 0.92 4.83
N ASP A 289 6.04 -0.13 5.56
CA ASP A 289 5.00 -1.09 5.16
C ASP A 289 3.77 -1.07 6.10
N TYR A 290 3.46 0.10 6.65
CA TYR A 290 2.47 0.24 7.72
C TYR A 290 1.01 0.39 7.25
N CYS A 291 0.76 0.34 5.93
CA CYS A 291 -0.58 0.43 5.35
C CYS A 291 -0.81 -0.73 4.37
N ALA A 292 -1.61 -1.72 4.78
CA ALA A 292 -1.92 -2.88 3.95
C ALA A 292 -2.49 -2.50 2.57
N GLN A 293 -3.31 -1.44 2.51
CA GLN A 293 -3.93 -0.92 1.30
C GLN A 293 -2.94 -0.32 0.28
N ASN A 294 -1.69 -0.06 0.68
CA ASN A 294 -0.64 0.33 -0.25
C ASN A 294 -0.08 -0.84 -1.07
N ARG A 295 -0.55 -2.07 -0.80
CA ARG A 295 -0.20 -3.30 -1.54
C ARG A 295 1.29 -3.67 -1.39
N ASN A 296 1.80 -3.63 -0.16
CA ASN A 296 3.18 -4.04 0.15
C ASN A 296 3.31 -5.57 0.16
N TRP A 297 3.41 -6.16 -1.04
CA TRP A 297 3.47 -7.61 -1.21
C TRP A 297 4.71 -8.23 -0.56
N LEU A 298 4.51 -9.36 0.12
CA LEU A 298 5.58 -10.27 0.57
C LEU A 298 5.94 -11.24 -0.56
N GLY A 299 7.22 -11.62 -0.61
CA GLY A 299 7.77 -12.57 -1.57
C GLY A 299 9.13 -12.13 -2.11
N ARG A 300 9.81 -13.06 -2.80
CA ARG A 300 11.09 -12.77 -3.49
C ARG A 300 10.87 -11.85 -4.68
N ASP A 301 11.72 -10.84 -4.83
CA ASP A 301 11.73 -9.89 -5.96
C ASP A 301 10.40 -9.15 -6.19
N VAL A 302 9.59 -9.00 -5.13
CA VAL A 302 8.40 -8.14 -5.10
C VAL A 302 8.48 -7.18 -3.90
N GLY A 303 7.68 -6.11 -3.94
CA GLY A 303 7.57 -5.15 -2.85
C GLY A 303 8.91 -4.70 -2.27
N PHE A 304 9.04 -4.79 -0.95
CA PHE A 304 10.28 -4.41 -0.26
C PHE A 304 11.47 -5.35 -0.49
N ASP A 305 11.31 -6.64 -0.79
CA ASP A 305 12.46 -7.50 -1.13
C ASP A 305 13.13 -7.03 -2.43
N ARG A 306 12.32 -6.62 -3.42
CA ARG A 306 12.82 -5.99 -4.67
C ARG A 306 13.56 -4.70 -4.40
N CYS A 307 12.97 -3.82 -3.59
CA CYS A 307 13.60 -2.54 -3.21
C CYS A 307 14.97 -2.79 -2.56
N LEU A 308 15.04 -3.72 -1.62
CA LEU A 308 16.27 -4.09 -0.91
C LEU A 308 17.30 -4.75 -1.83
N ALA A 309 16.87 -5.57 -2.81
CA ALA A 309 17.74 -6.12 -3.85
C ALA A 309 18.37 -5.02 -4.71
N LEU A 310 17.58 -4.00 -5.06
CA LEU A 310 18.08 -2.84 -5.80
C LEU A 310 19.07 -2.02 -4.97
N LEU A 311 18.82 -1.83 -3.67
CA LEU A 311 19.79 -1.18 -2.77
C LEU A 311 21.12 -1.93 -2.71
N GLU A 312 21.07 -3.26 -2.64
CA GLU A 312 22.26 -4.13 -2.66
C GLU A 312 23.05 -4.00 -3.96
N GLN A 313 22.36 -3.87 -5.10
CA GLN A 313 22.97 -3.68 -6.41
C GLN A 313 23.56 -2.27 -6.58
N LEU A 314 22.80 -1.23 -6.25
CA LEU A 314 23.19 0.15 -6.52
C LEU A 314 24.27 0.65 -5.57
N GLN A 315 24.26 0.15 -4.32
CA GLN A 315 25.11 0.57 -3.22
C GLN A 315 25.13 2.10 -3.08
N PRO A 316 23.96 2.73 -2.85
CA PRO A 316 23.89 4.18 -2.73
C PRO A 316 24.68 4.65 -1.52
N THR A 317 25.33 5.80 -1.66
CA THR A 317 26.03 6.46 -0.56
C THR A 317 25.06 7.14 0.41
N HIS A 318 23.91 7.59 -0.10
CA HIS A 318 22.89 8.32 0.63
C HIS A 318 21.50 7.90 0.14
N LEU A 319 20.60 7.68 1.08
CA LEU A 319 19.16 7.51 0.89
C LEU A 319 18.46 8.78 1.36
N PHE A 320 17.47 9.21 0.60
CA PHE A 320 16.64 10.37 0.93
C PHE A 320 15.17 9.97 0.97
N ASN A 321 14.57 10.24 2.12
CA ASN A 321 13.14 10.13 2.35
C ASN A 321 12.52 11.53 2.38
N CYS A 322 11.30 11.68 1.89
CA CYS A 322 10.62 12.97 1.78
C CYS A 322 10.37 13.65 3.14
N HIS A 323 10.10 12.89 4.21
CA HIS A 323 9.81 13.39 5.56
C HIS A 323 11.02 13.44 6.50
N VAL A 324 12.17 12.90 6.09
CA VAL A 324 13.40 12.87 6.90
C VAL A 324 14.37 13.89 6.34
N ASP A 325 14.71 14.92 7.13
CA ASP A 325 15.53 16.08 6.71
C ASP A 325 17.04 15.79 6.65
N VAL A 326 17.45 14.57 6.98
CA VAL A 326 18.82 14.06 6.92
C VAL A 326 18.94 12.89 5.96
N ALA A 327 20.12 12.71 5.39
CA ALA A 327 20.43 11.50 4.66
C ALA A 327 20.70 10.33 5.62
N PHE A 328 20.58 9.11 5.13
CA PHE A 328 21.03 7.90 5.84
C PHE A 328 21.49 6.84 4.84
N CYS A 329 22.04 5.73 5.32
CA CYS A 329 22.31 4.57 4.48
C CYS A 329 22.21 3.28 5.29
N PHE A 330 21.86 2.20 4.59
CA PHE A 330 21.90 0.85 5.13
C PHE A 330 23.23 0.19 4.81
N ARG A 331 23.76 -0.56 5.77
CA ARG A 331 24.90 -1.44 5.53
C ARG A 331 24.43 -2.74 4.88
N PRO A 332 25.33 -3.50 4.22
CA PRO A 332 24.97 -4.80 3.65
C PRO A 332 24.32 -5.76 4.65
N GLU A 333 24.72 -5.74 5.92
CA GLU A 333 24.09 -6.53 6.98
C GLU A 333 22.65 -6.09 7.31
N ASP A 334 22.35 -4.79 7.26
CA ASP A 334 21.00 -4.26 7.50
C ASP A 334 20.06 -4.73 6.38
N ILE A 335 20.52 -4.65 5.12
CA ILE A 335 19.79 -5.14 3.95
C ILE A 335 19.52 -6.65 4.07
N ARG A 336 20.56 -7.45 4.36
CA ARG A 336 20.40 -8.90 4.56
C ARG A 336 19.42 -9.22 5.69
N PHE A 337 19.49 -8.48 6.80
CA PHE A 337 18.59 -8.64 7.93
C PHE A 337 17.13 -8.35 7.54
N MET A 338 16.86 -7.24 6.86
CA MET A 338 15.51 -6.89 6.40
C MET A 338 14.95 -7.93 5.43
N ARG A 339 15.75 -8.41 4.47
CA ARG A 339 15.32 -9.46 3.54
C ARG A 339 15.01 -10.78 4.24
N ALA A 340 15.84 -11.20 5.20
CA ALA A 340 15.58 -12.38 6.01
C ALA A 340 14.32 -12.22 6.88
N ASN A 341 14.09 -11.02 7.43
CA ASN A 341 12.89 -10.70 8.19
C ASN A 341 11.63 -10.79 7.30
N LEU A 342 11.63 -10.21 6.09
CA LEU A 342 10.52 -10.30 5.13
C LEU A 342 10.21 -11.75 4.73
N ALA A 343 11.23 -12.56 4.45
CA ALA A 343 11.04 -13.98 4.14
C ALA A 343 10.45 -14.77 5.32
N GLU A 344 10.75 -14.36 6.56
CA GLU A 344 10.13 -14.95 7.74
C GLU A 344 8.70 -14.45 7.97
N ARG A 345 8.43 -13.16 7.70
CA ARG A 345 7.05 -12.62 7.70
C ARG A 345 6.16 -13.39 6.73
N GLU A 346 6.65 -13.69 5.52
CA GLU A 346 5.88 -14.46 4.53
C GLU A 346 5.39 -15.79 5.12
N LYS A 347 6.26 -16.53 5.82
CA LYS A 347 5.89 -17.79 6.48
C LYS A 347 4.93 -17.58 7.65
N LEU A 348 5.24 -16.64 8.56
CA LEU A 348 4.44 -16.40 9.76
C LEU A 348 3.04 -15.90 9.40
N PHE A 349 2.95 -14.99 8.45
CA PHE A 349 1.67 -14.43 8.00
C PHE A 349 0.90 -15.48 7.20
N GLY A 350 1.60 -16.36 6.44
CA GLY A 350 0.97 -17.51 5.79
C GLY A 350 0.32 -18.47 6.80
N GLN A 351 0.90 -18.66 7.98
CA GLN A 351 0.29 -19.47 9.05
C GLN A 351 -0.92 -18.78 9.72
N LEU A 352 -1.05 -17.46 9.59
CA LEU A 352 -2.14 -16.68 10.15
C LEU A 352 -3.39 -16.71 9.25
N MET A 353 -3.26 -17.17 8.01
CA MET A 353 -4.30 -17.06 6.98
C MET A 353 -4.67 -18.42 6.39
N PRO A 354 -5.89 -18.59 5.85
CA PRO A 354 -6.31 -19.83 5.19
C PRO A 354 -5.90 -19.92 3.72
N TRP A 355 -5.32 -18.83 3.18
CA TRP A 355 -4.85 -18.73 1.81
C TRP A 355 -3.52 -19.45 1.63
N ASP A 356 -3.22 -19.91 0.41
CA ASP A 356 -1.94 -20.52 0.07
C ASP A 356 -0.79 -19.51 0.01
N HIS A 357 -1.09 -18.21 0.00
CA HIS A 357 -0.14 -17.12 0.08
C HIS A 357 -0.64 -15.98 0.99
N PRO A 358 0.21 -15.40 1.86
CA PRO A 358 -0.20 -14.36 2.82
C PRO A 358 -0.76 -13.10 2.18
N ASN A 359 -0.30 -12.74 0.97
CA ASN A 359 -0.73 -11.53 0.28
C ASN A 359 -2.26 -11.48 0.02
N TYR A 360 -2.96 -12.61 -0.06
CA TYR A 360 -4.44 -12.59 -0.16
C TYR A 360 -5.11 -12.00 1.09
N GLY A 361 -4.47 -12.13 2.25
CA GLY A 361 -4.93 -11.50 3.49
C GLY A 361 -4.31 -10.12 3.75
N MET A 362 -3.34 -9.66 2.95
CA MET A 362 -2.68 -8.35 3.13
C MET A 362 -3.04 -7.33 2.06
N ASP A 363 -3.31 -7.75 0.84
CA ASP A 363 -3.62 -6.88 -0.29
C ASP A 363 -5.14 -6.77 -0.44
N GLU A 364 -5.77 -5.79 0.21
CA GLU A 364 -7.23 -5.57 0.09
C GLU A 364 -7.68 -5.44 -1.39
N SER A 365 -6.79 -4.99 -2.27
CA SER A 365 -7.06 -4.76 -3.70
C SER A 365 -6.58 -5.90 -4.60
N TRP A 366 -6.36 -7.11 -4.08
CA TRP A 366 -5.99 -8.26 -4.92
C TRP A 366 -7.10 -8.59 -5.93
N VAL A 367 -8.36 -8.22 -5.65
CA VAL A 367 -9.40 -8.03 -6.67
C VAL A 367 -9.84 -6.58 -6.67
N ARG A 368 -9.87 -5.94 -7.84
CA ARG A 368 -10.32 -4.55 -7.99
C ARG A 368 -11.02 -4.30 -9.32
N ALA A 369 -11.98 -3.39 -9.35
CA ALA A 369 -12.54 -2.89 -10.60
C ALA A 369 -11.64 -1.80 -11.21
N PHE A 370 -11.57 -1.76 -12.55
CA PHE A 370 -10.85 -0.74 -13.31
C PHE A 370 -11.60 -0.35 -14.59
N PRO A 371 -11.88 0.95 -14.82
CA PRO A 371 -11.77 2.04 -13.86
C PRO A 371 -12.69 1.82 -12.64
N TYR A 372 -12.22 2.18 -11.46
CA TYR A 372 -12.98 2.07 -10.21
C TYR A 372 -14.25 2.95 -10.23
N GLU A 373 -14.11 4.24 -10.56
CA GLU A 373 -15.24 5.16 -10.73
C GLU A 373 -15.39 5.57 -12.21
N GLN A 374 -16.61 5.50 -12.74
CA GLN A 374 -16.92 5.84 -14.12
C GLN A 374 -18.18 6.69 -14.21
N LYS A 375 -18.20 7.65 -15.14
CA LYS A 375 -19.41 8.39 -15.52
C LYS A 375 -20.17 7.63 -16.60
N ALA A 376 -21.50 7.58 -16.49
CA ALA A 376 -22.34 6.93 -17.49
C ALA A 376 -23.73 7.59 -17.57
N LYS A 377 -24.52 7.21 -18.58
CA LYS A 377 -25.90 7.68 -18.77
C LYS A 377 -26.90 6.52 -18.81
N PRO A 378 -28.18 6.75 -18.47
CA PRO A 378 -29.23 5.76 -18.69
C PRO A 378 -29.26 5.26 -20.14
N ALA A 379 -29.68 3.99 -20.32
CA ALA A 379 -29.70 3.30 -21.61
C ALA A 379 -28.33 3.07 -22.29
N GLN A 380 -27.21 3.30 -21.60
CA GLN A 380 -25.87 2.95 -22.08
C GLN A 380 -25.37 1.62 -21.50
N GLY A 381 -24.44 0.99 -22.21
CA GLY A 381 -23.60 -0.07 -21.67
C GLY A 381 -22.28 0.50 -21.18
N VAL A 382 -21.84 0.08 -20.00
CA VAL A 382 -20.51 0.37 -19.46
C VAL A 382 -19.68 -0.90 -19.46
N ALA A 383 -18.39 -0.78 -19.78
CA ALA A 383 -17.43 -1.87 -19.66
C ALA A 383 -16.42 -1.53 -18.56
N LEU A 384 -16.03 -2.54 -17.80
CA LEU A 384 -14.94 -2.46 -16.83
C LEU A 384 -14.14 -3.75 -16.84
N GLU A 385 -12.92 -3.69 -16.33
CA GLU A 385 -12.14 -4.86 -15.96
C GLU A 385 -12.30 -5.12 -14.47
N VAL A 386 -12.56 -6.36 -14.10
CA VAL A 386 -12.25 -6.83 -12.76
C VAL A 386 -10.86 -7.43 -12.82
N VAL A 387 -9.89 -6.70 -12.29
CA VAL A 387 -8.50 -7.13 -12.23
C VAL A 387 -8.32 -8.05 -11.03
N VAL A 388 -7.81 -9.25 -11.29
CA VAL A 388 -7.51 -10.27 -10.28
C VAL A 388 -5.99 -10.47 -10.22
N THR A 389 -5.43 -10.33 -9.03
CA THR A 389 -4.02 -10.59 -8.71
C THR A 389 -3.91 -12.01 -8.19
N ASN A 390 -3.22 -12.88 -8.92
CA ASN A 390 -2.94 -14.23 -8.47
C ASN A 390 -1.62 -14.25 -7.68
N HIS A 391 -1.73 -14.28 -6.36
CA HIS A 391 -0.58 -14.41 -5.45
C HIS A 391 -0.08 -15.85 -5.31
N SER A 392 -0.79 -16.84 -5.83
CA SER A 392 -0.38 -18.25 -5.80
C SER A 392 0.79 -18.55 -6.74
N ALA A 393 1.49 -19.65 -6.46
CA ALA A 393 2.54 -20.18 -7.33
C ALA A 393 1.98 -20.97 -8.53
N GLN A 394 0.66 -21.19 -8.59
CA GLN A 394 -0.03 -21.90 -9.66
C GLN A 394 -1.07 -20.99 -10.29
N ALA A 395 -1.42 -21.29 -11.55
CA ALA A 395 -2.54 -20.60 -12.19
C ALA A 395 -3.86 -20.99 -11.53
N HIS A 396 -4.80 -20.04 -11.46
CA HIS A 396 -6.13 -20.27 -10.93
C HIS A 396 -7.18 -19.79 -11.91
N ARG A 397 -8.27 -20.56 -12.05
CA ARG A 397 -9.47 -20.08 -12.73
C ARG A 397 -10.16 -19.06 -11.84
N ALA A 398 -10.53 -17.94 -12.43
CA ALA A 398 -11.36 -16.91 -11.83
C ALA A 398 -12.64 -16.72 -12.62
N ALA A 399 -13.73 -16.38 -11.94
CA ALA A 399 -14.97 -15.93 -12.54
C ALA A 399 -15.47 -14.68 -11.80
N VAL A 400 -15.97 -13.70 -12.53
CA VAL A 400 -16.45 -12.43 -11.96
C VAL A 400 -17.79 -12.03 -12.57
N ARG A 401 -18.61 -11.33 -11.80
CA ARG A 401 -19.80 -10.64 -12.32
C ARG A 401 -20.16 -9.45 -11.44
N ALA A 402 -20.79 -8.44 -12.03
CA ALA A 402 -21.34 -7.32 -11.27
C ALA A 402 -22.74 -7.68 -10.74
N VAL A 403 -23.01 -7.37 -9.48
CA VAL A 403 -24.32 -7.48 -8.83
C VAL A 403 -25.12 -6.21 -9.15
N LEU A 404 -26.28 -6.38 -9.75
CA LEU A 404 -27.10 -5.27 -10.22
C LEU A 404 -28.05 -4.77 -9.13
N PRO A 405 -28.24 -3.44 -9.00
CA PRO A 405 -29.25 -2.89 -8.10
C PRO A 405 -30.64 -3.49 -8.38
N LYS A 406 -31.45 -3.69 -7.33
CA LYS A 406 -32.84 -4.18 -7.48
C LYS A 406 -33.65 -3.33 -8.45
N GLY A 407 -33.42 -2.00 -8.45
CA GLY A 407 -34.08 -1.07 -9.37
C GLY A 407 -33.69 -1.23 -10.84
N TRP A 408 -32.64 -2.00 -11.14
CA TRP A 408 -32.18 -2.31 -12.49
C TRP A 408 -32.56 -3.74 -12.94
N GLY A 409 -33.44 -4.40 -12.18
CA GLY A 409 -33.83 -5.80 -12.37
C GLY A 409 -33.31 -6.73 -11.28
N GLY A 410 -32.28 -6.31 -10.53
CA GLY A 410 -31.60 -7.16 -9.55
C GLY A 410 -30.77 -8.28 -10.18
N GLY A 411 -30.25 -9.20 -9.36
CA GLY A 411 -29.40 -10.29 -9.82
C GLY A 411 -27.96 -9.85 -10.09
N GLY A 412 -27.35 -10.39 -11.14
CA GLY A 412 -26.01 -10.00 -11.58
C GLY A 412 -25.84 -10.19 -13.09
N THR A 413 -24.77 -9.63 -13.64
CA THR A 413 -24.36 -9.89 -15.02
C THR A 413 -24.03 -11.36 -15.23
N ASP A 414 -23.86 -11.76 -16.49
CA ASP A 414 -23.24 -13.05 -16.79
C ASP A 414 -21.85 -13.15 -16.16
N TRP A 415 -21.45 -14.38 -15.84
CA TRP A 415 -20.10 -14.67 -15.35
C TRP A 415 -19.10 -14.52 -16.51
N THR A 416 -18.10 -13.66 -16.32
CA THR A 416 -16.91 -13.64 -17.16
C THR A 416 -15.84 -14.47 -16.47
N GLU A 417 -15.23 -15.41 -17.19
CA GLU A 417 -14.25 -16.34 -16.64
C GLU A 417 -12.91 -16.26 -17.38
N GLY A 418 -11.83 -16.58 -16.67
CA GLY A 418 -10.51 -16.70 -17.25
C GLY A 418 -9.54 -17.44 -16.34
N GLU A 419 -8.44 -17.90 -16.92
CA GLU A 419 -7.30 -18.39 -16.14
C GLU A 419 -6.38 -17.21 -15.81
N ILE A 420 -6.01 -17.08 -14.55
CA ILE A 420 -5.09 -16.06 -14.04
C ILE A 420 -3.75 -16.73 -13.81
N PRO A 421 -2.70 -16.46 -14.62
CA PRO A 421 -1.39 -17.08 -14.45
C PRO A 421 -0.80 -16.81 -13.05
N ALA A 422 0.03 -17.74 -12.56
CA ALA A 422 0.71 -17.59 -11.28
C ALA A 422 1.49 -16.26 -11.20
N LYS A 423 1.40 -15.56 -10.07
CA LYS A 423 2.15 -14.32 -9.79
C LYS A 423 1.92 -13.21 -10.82
N THR A 424 0.71 -13.11 -11.38
CA THR A 424 0.33 -12.06 -12.35
C THR A 424 -0.97 -11.37 -11.97
N GLU A 425 -1.21 -10.18 -12.55
CA GLU A 425 -2.52 -9.54 -12.59
C GLU A 425 -3.16 -9.78 -13.96
N GLN A 426 -4.46 -10.11 -13.99
CA GLN A 426 -5.22 -10.24 -15.23
C GLN A 426 -6.60 -9.61 -15.10
N GLY A 427 -6.99 -8.81 -16.09
CA GLY A 427 -8.32 -8.20 -16.20
C GLY A 427 -9.34 -9.14 -16.84
N LEU A 428 -10.50 -9.28 -16.20
CA LEU A 428 -11.69 -9.95 -16.75
C LEU A 428 -12.75 -8.90 -17.10
N GLN A 429 -13.16 -8.87 -18.37
CA GLN A 429 -14.06 -7.84 -18.90
C GLN A 429 -15.51 -8.09 -18.48
N VAL A 430 -16.12 -7.13 -17.79
CA VAL A 430 -17.53 -7.15 -17.36
C VAL A 430 -18.27 -6.01 -18.05
N ARG A 431 -19.43 -6.34 -18.65
CA ARG A 431 -20.32 -5.37 -19.30
C ARG A 431 -21.58 -5.21 -18.48
N ILE A 432 -21.93 -3.97 -18.17
CA ILE A 432 -23.11 -3.61 -17.38
C ILE A 432 -24.06 -2.83 -18.28
N ALA A 433 -25.29 -3.32 -18.44
CA ALA A 433 -26.35 -2.60 -19.13
C ALA A 433 -27.10 -1.70 -18.13
N ILE A 434 -27.13 -0.39 -18.38
CA ILE A 434 -27.84 0.55 -17.54
C ILE A 434 -29.26 0.72 -18.09
N PRO A 435 -30.32 0.46 -17.31
CA PRO A 435 -31.69 0.66 -17.75
C PRO A 435 -31.97 2.11 -18.14
N SER A 436 -32.86 2.33 -19.11
CA SER A 436 -33.35 3.67 -19.47
C SER A 436 -34.10 4.36 -18.31
N SER A 437 -34.65 3.57 -17.38
CA SER A 437 -35.34 4.05 -16.17
C SER A 437 -34.39 4.39 -15.01
N ALA A 438 -33.08 4.15 -15.16
CA ALA A 438 -32.10 4.48 -14.13
C ALA A 438 -32.12 6.00 -13.88
N LYS A 439 -32.13 6.38 -12.61
CA LYS A 439 -32.13 7.79 -12.20
C LYS A 439 -30.69 8.29 -12.10
N PRO A 440 -30.44 9.60 -12.28
CA PRO A 440 -29.16 10.19 -11.95
C PRO A 440 -28.78 9.90 -10.50
N GLY A 441 -27.50 9.65 -10.25
CA GLY A 441 -27.01 9.31 -8.92
C GLY A 441 -25.74 8.45 -8.92
N ARG A 442 -25.20 8.24 -7.72
CA ARG A 442 -24.03 7.37 -7.50
C ARG A 442 -24.50 5.96 -7.17
N TYR A 443 -24.05 4.99 -7.95
CA TYR A 443 -24.35 3.58 -7.77
C TYR A 443 -23.07 2.84 -7.41
N VAL A 444 -23.06 2.14 -6.28
CA VAL A 444 -22.01 1.19 -5.93
C VAL A 444 -22.49 -0.19 -6.35
N LEU A 445 -21.76 -0.85 -7.24
CA LEU A 445 -22.09 -2.17 -7.75
C LEU A 445 -21.09 -3.17 -7.17
N PRO A 446 -21.53 -4.07 -6.29
CA PRO A 446 -20.69 -5.14 -5.80
C PRO A 446 -20.27 -6.09 -6.93
N ILE A 447 -19.15 -6.75 -6.76
CA ILE A 447 -18.61 -7.77 -7.66
C ILE A 447 -18.58 -9.10 -6.92
N ASP A 448 -19.30 -10.08 -7.44
CA ASP A 448 -19.13 -11.47 -7.00
C ASP A 448 -17.88 -12.05 -7.68
N VAL A 449 -17.07 -12.79 -6.93
CA VAL A 449 -15.84 -13.41 -7.41
C VAL A 449 -15.86 -14.90 -7.09
N ARG A 450 -15.42 -15.72 -8.03
CA ARG A 450 -14.96 -17.08 -7.78
C ARG A 450 -13.49 -17.16 -8.09
N PHE A 451 -12.70 -17.75 -7.20
CA PHE A 451 -11.27 -17.88 -7.39
C PHE A 451 -10.79 -19.22 -6.85
N GLY A 452 -10.41 -20.13 -7.75
CA GLY A 452 -10.07 -21.50 -7.35
C GLY A 452 -11.22 -22.15 -6.56
N PRO A 453 -11.00 -22.58 -5.30
CA PRO A 453 -12.04 -23.18 -4.45
C PRO A 453 -12.94 -22.17 -3.74
N TRP A 454 -12.68 -20.87 -3.88
CA TRP A 454 -13.34 -19.82 -3.11
C TRP A 454 -14.51 -19.21 -3.87
N ASP A 455 -15.69 -19.18 -3.23
CA ASP A 455 -16.82 -18.35 -3.63
C ASP A 455 -16.85 -17.11 -2.72
N LEU A 456 -16.66 -15.93 -3.32
CA LEU A 456 -16.50 -14.65 -2.63
C LEU A 456 -17.59 -13.68 -3.11
N PRO A 457 -18.80 -13.74 -2.54
CA PRO A 457 -19.90 -12.86 -2.95
C PRO A 457 -19.63 -11.42 -2.52
N GLN A 458 -19.94 -10.46 -3.39
CA GLN A 458 -19.80 -9.02 -3.12
C GLN A 458 -18.43 -8.63 -2.53
N PHE A 459 -17.36 -9.23 -3.06
CA PHE A 459 -16.00 -9.15 -2.52
C PHE A 459 -15.30 -7.84 -2.83
N ALA A 460 -15.57 -7.27 -4.00
CA ALA A 460 -15.07 -5.97 -4.44
C ALA A 460 -16.22 -5.12 -4.98
N GLU A 461 -15.95 -3.87 -5.34
CA GLU A 461 -16.96 -2.96 -5.87
C GLU A 461 -16.43 -2.05 -6.99
N THR A 462 -17.37 -1.51 -7.77
CA THR A 462 -17.16 -0.42 -8.73
C THR A 462 -18.20 0.67 -8.48
N VAL A 463 -17.90 1.90 -8.92
CA VAL A 463 -18.78 3.05 -8.80
C VAL A 463 -19.18 3.55 -10.18
N LEU A 464 -20.49 3.65 -10.43
CA LEU A 464 -21.06 4.32 -11.58
C LEU A 464 -21.73 5.63 -11.13
N GLN A 465 -21.25 6.75 -11.66
CA GLN A 465 -21.86 8.06 -11.53
C GLN A 465 -22.78 8.30 -12.73
N LEU A 466 -24.08 8.15 -12.53
CA LEU A 466 -25.07 8.43 -13.56
C LEU A 466 -25.41 9.92 -13.60
N GLU A 467 -25.22 10.53 -14.77
CA GLU A 467 -25.55 11.93 -15.07
C GLU A 467 -26.94 12.08 -15.69
#